data_AF-V4MWP0-F1
#
_entry.id   AF-V4MWP0-F1
#
_cell.length_a   1.000
_cell.length_b   1.000
_cell.length_c   1.000
_cell.angle_alpha   90.00
_cell.angle_beta   90.00
_cell.angle_gamma   90.00
#
_symmetry.space_group_name_H-M   'P 1'
#
loop_
_entity.id
_entity.type
_entity.pdbx_description
1 polymer ?
#
loop_
_entity_poly.entity_id
_entity_poly.type
_entity_poly.pdbx_seq_one_letter_code
_entity_poly.pdbx_strand_id
1 'polypeptide(L)'
;MMPKGGPGHRAAGTAFVIAMLCISASGTWIAWHMPNMMTVIVGVLTFYLVATAWVTVKRKTPFVGLFDVVAALVAAWVAVAALVIGLKVANGQMQEYAKDYAIPAGVYFFWGGMSFLAASLDVSVMVRRGAFGHHRIARHLWRMCLALYIAASSFFEGQAQVFPEAVRATALLSLPALLVLAAMLFWLFRVLANKAFGKAKA
;
A
#
# COMPACT_ATOMS: atom_id res chain seq x y z
N MET A 1 23.23 -7.84 -16.88
CA MET A 1 21.95 -7.26 -16.44
C MET A 1 20.82 -7.87 -17.26
N MET A 2 19.76 -8.39 -16.62
CA MET A 2 18.60 -8.92 -17.35
C MET A 2 17.84 -7.76 -18.03
N PRO A 3 17.40 -7.89 -19.29
CA PRO A 3 16.67 -6.83 -19.97
C PRO A 3 15.31 -6.58 -19.30
N LYS A 4 14.98 -5.30 -19.10
CA LYS A 4 13.70 -4.87 -18.50
C LYS A 4 12.53 -5.40 -19.33
N GLY A 5 11.63 -6.13 -18.67
CA GLY A 5 10.48 -6.76 -19.35
C GLY A 5 10.76 -8.14 -19.97
N GLY A 6 12.00 -8.64 -19.93
CA GLY A 6 12.37 -10.02 -20.29
C GLY A 6 11.89 -11.07 -19.26
N PRO A 7 12.04 -12.37 -19.55
CA PRO A 7 11.53 -13.45 -18.69
C PRO A 7 12.11 -13.41 -17.27
N GLY A 8 13.41 -13.15 -17.11
CA GLY A 8 14.05 -13.01 -15.79
C GLY A 8 13.53 -11.83 -14.97
N HIS A 9 13.29 -10.67 -15.60
CA HIS A 9 12.67 -9.51 -14.94
C HIS A 9 11.24 -9.82 -14.48
N ARG A 10 10.45 -10.54 -15.29
CA ARG A 10 9.08 -10.96 -14.93
C ARG A 10 9.07 -11.99 -13.81
N ALA A 11 10.01 -12.93 -13.81
CA ALA A 11 10.16 -13.92 -12.75
C ALA A 11 10.50 -13.26 -11.42
N ALA A 12 11.50 -12.37 -11.39
CA ALA A 12 11.88 -11.63 -10.18
C ALA A 12 10.72 -10.77 -9.64
N GLY A 13 10.00 -10.07 -10.52
CA GLY A 13 8.81 -9.30 -10.12
C GLY A 13 7.69 -10.18 -9.58
N THR A 14 7.53 -11.40 -10.09
CA THR A 14 6.54 -12.37 -9.59
C THR A 14 6.92 -12.88 -8.21
N ALA A 15 8.18 -13.26 -8.01
CA ALA A 15 8.67 -13.69 -6.70
C ALA A 15 8.50 -12.56 -5.66
N PHE A 16 8.86 -11.33 -6.01
CA PHE A 16 8.68 -10.17 -5.14
C PHE A 16 7.22 -9.97 -4.71
N VAL A 17 6.27 -10.05 -5.65
CA VAL A 17 4.86 -9.85 -5.33
C VAL A 17 4.29 -10.99 -4.49
N ILE A 18 4.66 -12.25 -4.77
CA ILE A 18 4.26 -13.39 -3.94
C ILE A 18 4.79 -13.20 -2.52
N ALA A 19 6.06 -12.82 -2.36
CA ALA A 19 6.65 -12.56 -1.04
C ALA A 19 5.90 -11.44 -0.29
N MET A 20 5.58 -10.33 -0.96
CA MET A 20 4.80 -9.23 -0.38
C MET A 20 3.40 -9.66 0.06
N LEU A 21 2.71 -10.52 -0.71
CA LEU A 21 1.40 -11.06 -0.32
C LEU A 21 1.53 -12.01 0.88
N CYS A 22 2.52 -12.88 0.90
CA CYS A 22 2.78 -13.78 2.01
C CYS A 22 3.10 -13.03 3.31
N ILE A 23 4.03 -12.07 3.26
CA ILE A 23 4.46 -11.33 4.46
C ILE A 23 3.36 -10.42 5.01
N SER A 24 2.57 -9.78 4.13
CA SER A 24 1.44 -8.95 4.55
C SER A 24 0.32 -9.81 5.17
N ALA A 25 0.03 -10.99 4.63
CA ALA A 25 -0.92 -11.93 5.20
C ALA A 25 -0.45 -12.48 6.56
N SER A 26 0.80 -12.95 6.66
CA SER A 26 1.34 -13.47 7.92
C SER A 26 1.45 -12.37 8.99
N GLY A 27 1.88 -11.17 8.63
CA GLY A 27 1.95 -10.02 9.53
C GLY A 27 0.58 -9.62 10.08
N THR A 28 -0.44 -9.57 9.20
CA THR A 28 -1.83 -9.32 9.61
C THR A 28 -2.33 -10.39 10.57
N TRP A 29 -2.06 -11.67 10.27
CA TRP A 29 -2.46 -12.80 11.11
C TRP A 29 -1.85 -12.72 12.51
N ILE A 30 -0.55 -12.42 12.61
CA ILE A 30 0.15 -12.25 13.89
C ILE A 30 -0.44 -11.06 14.67
N ALA A 31 -0.63 -9.92 14.01
CA ALA A 31 -1.18 -8.70 14.62
C ALA A 31 -2.64 -8.83 15.05
N TRP A 32 -3.40 -9.77 14.49
CA TRP A 32 -4.74 -10.09 14.97
C TRP A 32 -4.68 -10.75 16.36
N HIS A 33 -3.65 -11.54 16.65
CA HIS A 33 -3.48 -12.26 17.91
C HIS A 33 -2.70 -11.45 18.96
N MET A 34 -1.85 -10.52 18.53
CA MET A 34 -1.21 -9.53 19.40
C MET A 34 -1.96 -8.21 19.20
N PRO A 35 -2.89 -7.79 20.08
CA PRO A 35 -3.99 -6.84 19.83
C PRO A 35 -3.59 -5.44 19.32
N ASN A 36 -2.98 -5.39 18.13
CA ASN A 36 -2.40 -4.23 17.47
C ASN A 36 -3.20 -4.00 16.19
N MET A 37 -4.34 -3.35 16.38
CA MET A 37 -5.32 -3.14 15.31
C MET A 37 -4.78 -2.33 14.14
N MET A 38 -3.79 -1.46 14.37
CA MET A 38 -3.15 -0.71 13.28
C MET A 38 -2.35 -1.60 12.35
N THR A 39 -1.62 -2.56 12.90
CA THR A 39 -0.84 -3.49 12.08
C THR A 39 -1.78 -4.39 11.27
N VAL A 40 -2.95 -4.76 11.82
CA VAL A 40 -4.02 -5.45 11.06
C VAL A 40 -4.52 -4.58 9.90
N ILE A 41 -4.92 -3.34 10.17
CA ILE A 41 -5.44 -2.39 9.16
C ILE A 41 -4.43 -2.21 8.02
N VAL A 42 -3.18 -1.89 8.37
CA VAL A 42 -2.11 -1.59 7.43
C VAL A 42 -1.67 -2.85 6.68
N GLY A 43 -1.69 -4.02 7.33
CA GLY A 43 -1.41 -5.31 6.71
C GLY A 43 -2.44 -5.68 5.64
N VAL A 44 -3.74 -5.56 5.96
CA VAL A 44 -4.83 -5.79 4.97
C VAL A 44 -4.74 -4.78 3.83
N LEU A 45 -4.50 -3.50 4.13
CA LEU A 45 -4.29 -2.46 3.12
C LEU A 45 -3.14 -2.82 2.18
N THR A 46 -2.01 -3.27 2.73
CA THR A 46 -0.83 -3.66 1.95
C THR A 46 -1.13 -4.84 1.03
N PHE A 47 -1.79 -5.88 1.56
CA PHE A 47 -2.20 -7.03 0.75
C PHE A 47 -3.08 -6.58 -0.42
N TYR A 48 -4.09 -5.74 -0.14
CA TYR A 48 -4.96 -5.17 -1.15
C TYR A 48 -4.19 -4.37 -2.21
N LEU A 49 -3.28 -3.47 -1.81
CA LEU A 49 -2.48 -2.65 -2.72
C LEU A 49 -1.65 -3.51 -3.66
N VAL A 50 -0.95 -4.51 -3.12
CA VAL A 50 -0.09 -5.43 -3.88
C VAL A 50 -0.92 -6.28 -4.84
N ALA A 51 -2.01 -6.90 -4.37
CA ALA A 51 -2.86 -7.76 -5.19
C ALA A 51 -3.49 -6.99 -6.36
N THR A 52 -4.06 -5.82 -6.09
CA THR A 52 -4.70 -4.98 -7.13
C THR A 52 -3.69 -4.39 -8.11
N ALA A 53 -2.49 -4.03 -7.65
CA ALA A 53 -1.43 -3.58 -8.53
C ALA A 53 -0.88 -4.69 -9.43
N TRP A 54 -0.86 -5.93 -8.94
CA TRP A 54 -0.50 -7.12 -9.72
C TRP A 54 -1.53 -7.41 -10.82
N VAL A 55 -2.82 -7.40 -10.48
CA VAL A 55 -3.91 -7.57 -11.44
C VAL A 55 -3.88 -6.47 -12.51
N THR A 56 -3.58 -5.22 -12.12
CA THR A 56 -3.44 -4.09 -13.04
C THR A 56 -2.40 -4.35 -14.14
N VAL A 57 -1.27 -5.00 -13.81
CA VAL A 57 -0.22 -5.32 -14.80
C VAL A 57 -0.54 -6.58 -15.60
N LYS A 58 -1.21 -7.57 -15.00
CA LYS A 58 -1.60 -8.80 -15.71
C LYS A 58 -2.71 -8.56 -16.74
N ARG A 59 -3.66 -7.68 -16.45
CA ARG A 59 -4.72 -7.32 -17.40
C ARG A 59 -4.14 -6.44 -18.51
N LYS A 60 -4.23 -6.93 -19.75
CA LYS A 60 -3.82 -6.20 -20.97
C LYS A 60 -4.96 -5.36 -21.52
N THR A 61 -6.18 -5.85 -21.39
CA THR A 61 -7.40 -5.16 -21.78
C THR A 61 -8.11 -4.62 -20.54
N PRO A 62 -8.81 -3.49 -20.69
CA PRO A 62 -9.73 -2.99 -19.67
C PRO A 62 -10.82 -4.01 -19.36
N PHE A 63 -10.95 -4.36 -18.09
CA PHE A 63 -12.03 -5.23 -17.66
C PHE A 63 -12.30 -4.95 -16.19
N VAL A 64 -13.59 -4.84 -15.86
CA VAL A 64 -14.09 -4.74 -14.49
C VAL A 64 -14.81 -6.05 -14.21
N GLY A 65 -14.32 -6.80 -13.22
CA GLY A 65 -14.93 -8.05 -12.79
C GLY A 65 -15.18 -8.09 -11.29
N LEU A 66 -15.65 -9.24 -10.80
CA LEU A 66 -15.93 -9.46 -9.38
C LEU A 66 -14.74 -9.11 -8.48
N PHE A 67 -13.51 -9.43 -8.90
CA PHE A 67 -12.30 -9.09 -8.17
C PHE A 67 -12.17 -7.59 -7.88
N ASP A 68 -12.51 -6.72 -8.85
CA ASP A 68 -12.39 -5.27 -8.65
C ASP A 68 -13.40 -4.80 -7.61
N VAL A 69 -14.63 -5.33 -7.67
CA VAL A 69 -15.70 -5.00 -6.70
C VAL A 69 -15.29 -5.43 -5.30
N VAL A 70 -14.85 -6.67 -5.13
CA VAL A 70 -14.38 -7.19 -3.83
C VAL A 70 -13.20 -6.36 -3.33
N ALA A 71 -12.24 -6.03 -4.18
CA ALA A 71 -11.09 -5.23 -3.79
C ALA A 71 -11.51 -3.82 -3.32
N ALA A 72 -12.42 -3.15 -4.03
CA ALA A 72 -12.93 -1.85 -3.61
C ALA A 72 -13.68 -1.91 -2.28
N LEU A 73 -14.47 -2.97 -2.06
CA LEU A 73 -15.16 -3.20 -0.78
C LEU A 73 -14.17 -3.43 0.36
N VAL A 74 -13.09 -4.19 0.14
CA VAL A 74 -12.01 -4.38 1.13
C VAL A 74 -11.37 -3.03 1.50
N ALA A 75 -11.02 -2.20 0.51
CA ALA A 75 -10.45 -0.88 0.77
C ALA A 75 -11.42 0.06 1.50
N ALA A 76 -12.71 0.01 1.16
CA ALA A 76 -13.75 0.76 1.86
C ALA A 76 -13.91 0.30 3.31
N TRP A 77 -13.91 -1.02 3.55
CA TRP A 77 -13.97 -1.60 4.89
C TRP A 77 -12.76 -1.18 5.74
N VAL A 78 -11.54 -1.27 5.20
CA VAL A 78 -10.32 -0.81 5.89
C VAL A 78 -10.40 0.68 6.21
N ALA A 79 -10.92 1.51 5.29
CA ALA A 79 -11.09 2.93 5.53
C ALA A 79 -12.06 3.20 6.69
N VAL A 80 -13.24 2.58 6.67
CA VAL A 80 -14.24 2.73 7.73
C VAL A 80 -13.71 2.22 9.07
N ALA A 81 -13.07 1.05 9.09
CA ALA A 81 -12.49 0.48 10.31
C ALA A 81 -11.44 1.42 10.93
N ALA A 82 -10.53 1.94 10.12
CA ALA A 82 -9.50 2.88 10.58
C ALA A 82 -10.11 4.18 11.11
N LEU A 83 -11.08 4.77 10.41
CA LEU A 83 -11.75 6.00 10.86
C LEU A 83 -12.53 5.80 12.17
N VAL A 84 -13.29 4.70 12.28
CA VAL A 84 -14.06 4.39 13.48
C VAL A 84 -13.14 4.16 14.68
N ILE A 85 -12.04 3.42 14.51
CA ILE A 85 -11.09 3.20 15.61
C ILE A 85 -10.36 4.51 15.95
N GLY A 86 -9.95 5.30 14.95
CA GLY A 86 -9.35 6.62 15.16
C GLY A 86 -10.25 7.55 15.98
N LEU A 87 -11.56 7.56 15.72
CA LEU A 87 -12.54 8.32 16.51
C LEU A 87 -12.64 7.81 17.95
N LYS A 88 -12.65 6.48 18.17
CA LYS A 88 -12.66 5.90 19.52
C LYS A 88 -11.40 6.27 20.30
N VAL A 89 -10.23 6.26 19.64
CA VAL A 89 -8.95 6.68 20.25
C VAL A 89 -8.98 8.18 20.58
N ALA A 90 -9.45 9.03 19.67
CA ALA A 90 -9.56 10.47 19.88
C ALA A 90 -10.50 10.84 21.05
N ASN A 91 -11.56 10.04 21.25
CA ASN A 91 -12.51 10.23 22.34
C ASN A 91 -12.11 9.53 23.65
N GLY A 92 -10.90 8.98 23.75
CA GLY A 92 -10.40 8.31 24.96
C GLY A 92 -11.04 6.93 25.25
N GLN A 93 -11.84 6.38 24.33
CA GLN A 93 -12.58 5.12 24.52
C GLN A 93 -11.72 3.86 24.32
N MET A 94 -10.44 4.02 24.02
CA MET A 94 -9.49 2.93 23.74
C MET A 94 -8.23 3.01 24.62
N GLN A 95 -8.30 3.70 25.77
CA GLN A 95 -7.19 3.82 26.71
C GLN A 95 -6.70 2.48 27.28
N GLU A 96 -7.57 1.46 27.33
CA GLU A 96 -7.20 0.11 27.81
C GLU A 96 -6.28 -0.64 26.84
N TYR A 97 -6.41 -0.41 25.52
CA TYR A 97 -5.50 -0.92 24.49
C TYR A 97 -4.21 -0.08 24.36
N ALA A 98 -4.16 1.10 25.00
CA ALA A 98 -3.07 2.05 24.89
C ALA A 98 -1.87 1.74 25.80
N LYS A 99 -1.99 0.83 26.78
CA LYS A 99 -0.89 0.56 27.73
C LYS A 99 0.37 0.01 27.07
N ASP A 100 0.24 -0.85 26.06
CA ASP A 100 1.38 -1.48 25.37
C ASP A 100 1.61 -0.94 23.95
N TYR A 101 0.59 -0.36 23.31
CA TYR A 101 0.62 0.12 21.92
C TYR A 101 -0.22 1.39 21.71
N ALA A 102 0.04 2.47 22.47
CA ALA A 102 -0.63 3.75 22.26
C ALA A 102 -0.29 4.34 20.88
N ILE A 103 -1.15 4.10 19.89
CA ILE A 103 -1.01 4.71 18.57
C ILE A 103 -1.89 5.95 18.49
N PRO A 104 -1.33 7.12 18.13
CA PRO A 104 -2.11 8.36 18.03
C PRO A 104 -3.25 8.25 17.01
N ALA A 105 -4.40 8.86 17.31
CA ALA A 105 -5.57 8.88 16.42
C ALA A 105 -5.25 9.39 15.01
N GLY A 106 -4.30 10.33 14.90
CA GLY A 106 -3.83 10.86 13.61
C GLY A 106 -3.29 9.78 12.66
N VAL A 107 -2.67 8.72 13.18
CA VAL A 107 -2.13 7.61 12.37
C VAL A 107 -3.28 6.78 11.79
N TYR A 108 -4.34 6.53 12.57
CA TYR A 108 -5.56 5.86 12.10
C TYR A 108 -6.23 6.67 11.00
N PHE A 109 -6.37 7.99 11.18
CA PHE A 109 -6.98 8.86 10.18
C PHE A 109 -6.16 8.94 8.89
N PHE A 110 -4.83 8.98 8.99
CA PHE A 110 -3.95 8.97 7.83
C PHE A 110 -4.15 7.70 6.98
N TRP A 111 -4.05 6.52 7.59
CA TRP A 111 -4.22 5.26 6.87
C TRP A 111 -5.66 5.02 6.40
N GLY A 112 -6.65 5.45 7.18
CA GLY A 112 -8.06 5.47 6.78
C GLY A 112 -8.29 6.35 5.55
N GLY A 113 -7.70 7.54 5.50
CA GLY A 113 -7.72 8.44 4.35
C GLY A 113 -7.06 7.85 3.11
N MET A 114 -5.89 7.21 3.27
CA MET A 114 -5.21 6.52 2.16
C MET A 114 -6.04 5.35 1.61
N SER A 115 -6.69 4.59 2.48
CA SER A 115 -7.58 3.49 2.08
C SER A 115 -8.85 4.01 1.40
N PHE A 116 -9.42 5.11 1.90
CA PHE A 116 -10.55 5.79 1.26
C PHE A 116 -10.19 6.28 -0.14
N LEU A 117 -9.04 6.95 -0.30
CA LEU A 117 -8.51 7.35 -1.60
C LEU A 117 -8.38 6.15 -2.55
N ALA A 118 -7.88 5.02 -2.05
CA ALA A 118 -7.75 3.79 -2.86
C ALA A 118 -9.10 3.27 -3.35
N ALA A 119 -10.10 3.25 -2.46
CA ALA A 119 -11.47 2.83 -2.78
C ALA A 119 -12.13 3.79 -3.80
N SER A 120 -12.00 5.10 -3.60
CA SER A 120 -12.53 6.11 -4.54
C SER A 120 -11.90 5.99 -5.93
N LEU A 121 -10.58 5.76 -6.00
CA LEU A 121 -9.88 5.55 -7.27
C LEU A 121 -10.31 4.25 -7.95
N ASP A 122 -10.61 3.19 -7.21
CA ASP A 122 -11.15 1.95 -7.80
C ASP A 122 -12.57 2.15 -8.33
N VAL A 123 -13.44 2.86 -7.60
CA VAL A 123 -14.77 3.24 -8.11
C VAL A 123 -14.65 4.06 -9.39
N SER A 124 -13.72 5.02 -9.45
CA SER A 124 -13.46 5.80 -10.67
C SER A 124 -13.07 4.92 -11.86
N VAL A 125 -12.23 3.91 -11.63
CA VAL A 125 -11.84 2.92 -12.65
C VAL A 125 -13.04 2.07 -13.08
N MET A 126 -13.92 1.67 -12.16
CA MET A 126 -15.13 0.90 -12.49
C MET A 126 -16.10 1.70 -13.36
N VAL A 127 -16.37 2.96 -12.98
CA VAL A 127 -17.25 3.87 -13.73
C VAL A 127 -16.70 4.10 -15.14
N ARG A 128 -15.37 4.23 -15.28
CA ARG A 128 -14.68 4.38 -16.57
C ARG A 128 -14.45 3.07 -17.32
N ARG A 129 -14.99 1.94 -16.81
CA ARG A 129 -14.89 0.59 -17.39
C ARG A 129 -13.45 0.07 -17.57
N GLY A 130 -12.52 0.53 -16.73
CA GLY A 130 -11.14 0.06 -16.72
C GLY A 130 -10.09 1.18 -16.76
N ALA A 131 -8.84 0.83 -16.46
CA ALA A 131 -7.71 1.74 -16.50
C ALA A 131 -6.80 1.41 -17.70
N PHE A 132 -6.37 2.44 -18.42
CA PHE A 132 -5.62 2.31 -19.68
C PHE A 132 -4.42 3.26 -19.73
N GLY A 133 -3.49 2.98 -20.66
CA GLY A 133 -2.36 3.86 -20.96
C GLY A 133 -1.60 4.31 -19.71
N HIS A 134 -1.35 5.62 -19.62
CA HIS A 134 -0.64 6.21 -18.48
C HIS A 134 -1.39 6.06 -17.14
N HIS A 135 -2.73 6.06 -17.11
CA HIS A 135 -3.50 5.86 -15.87
C HIS A 135 -3.33 4.45 -15.30
N ARG A 136 -3.17 3.44 -16.17
CA ARG A 136 -2.85 2.07 -15.73
C ARG A 136 -1.46 1.99 -15.09
N ILE A 137 -0.48 2.69 -15.67
CA ILE A 137 0.89 2.77 -15.11
C ILE A 137 0.85 3.51 -13.77
N ALA A 138 0.16 4.64 -13.69
CA ALA A 138 -0.01 5.40 -12.45
C ALA A 138 -0.65 4.54 -11.37
N ARG A 139 -1.74 3.82 -11.68
CA ARG A 139 -2.43 2.89 -10.75
C ARG A 139 -1.48 1.83 -10.18
N HIS A 140 -0.68 1.19 -11.03
CA HIS A 140 0.30 0.21 -10.58
C HIS A 140 1.39 0.83 -9.71
N LEU A 141 1.95 1.96 -10.17
CA LEU A 141 3.06 2.66 -9.53
C LEU A 141 2.72 3.09 -8.11
N TRP A 142 1.63 3.84 -7.91
CA TRP A 142 1.31 4.36 -6.57
C TRP A 142 0.98 3.23 -5.59
N ARG A 143 0.26 2.19 -6.05
CA ARG A 143 -0.10 1.05 -5.20
C ARG A 143 1.12 0.23 -4.78
N MET A 144 2.03 -0.07 -5.71
CA MET A 144 3.26 -0.80 -5.38
C MET A 144 4.23 0.02 -4.55
N CYS A 145 4.41 1.32 -4.86
CA CYS A 145 5.28 2.18 -4.06
C CYS A 145 4.74 2.40 -2.66
N LEU A 146 3.43 2.60 -2.50
CA LEU A 146 2.83 2.73 -1.17
C LEU A 146 2.95 1.43 -0.36
N ALA A 147 2.74 0.27 -0.99
CA ALA A 147 2.98 -1.02 -0.33
C ALA A 147 4.45 -1.22 0.07
N LEU A 148 5.39 -0.82 -0.79
CA LEU A 148 6.82 -0.89 -0.48
C LEU A 148 7.21 0.11 0.62
N TYR A 149 6.62 1.30 0.64
CA TYR A 149 6.79 2.27 1.72
C TYR A 149 6.32 1.67 3.05
N ILE A 150 5.14 1.06 3.08
CA ILE A 150 4.63 0.38 4.27
C ILE A 150 5.61 -0.70 4.73
N ALA A 151 6.05 -1.59 3.82
CA ALA A 151 6.98 -2.65 4.16
C ALA A 151 8.32 -2.11 4.69
N ALA A 152 8.87 -1.06 4.07
CA ALA A 152 10.10 -0.42 4.50
C ALA A 152 9.94 0.23 5.89
N SER A 153 8.90 1.04 6.11
CA SER A 153 8.64 1.64 7.43
C SER A 153 8.37 0.58 8.49
N SER A 154 7.63 -0.48 8.19
CA SER A 154 7.40 -1.58 9.13
C SER A 154 8.69 -2.28 9.55
N PHE A 155 9.64 -2.48 8.64
CA PHE A 155 10.91 -3.15 8.95
C PHE A 155 11.92 -2.20 9.60
N PHE A 156 12.23 -1.07 8.97
CA PHE A 156 13.30 -0.19 9.45
C PHE A 156 12.89 0.61 10.69
N GLU A 157 11.67 1.13 10.72
CA GLU A 157 11.19 1.98 11.82
C GLU A 157 10.41 1.14 12.84
N GLY A 158 9.51 0.28 12.35
CA GLY A 158 8.68 -0.59 13.19
C GLY A 158 9.44 -1.73 13.88
N GLN A 159 10.60 -2.12 13.38
CA GLN A 159 11.49 -3.11 14.01
C GLN A 159 12.87 -2.53 14.33
N ALA A 160 12.94 -1.23 14.66
CA ALA A 160 14.21 -0.53 14.92
C ALA A 160 15.11 -1.26 15.94
N GLN A 161 14.54 -2.02 16.88
CA GLN A 161 15.27 -2.81 17.88
C GLN A 161 16.22 -3.88 17.31
N VAL A 162 16.04 -4.31 16.05
CA VAL A 162 16.96 -5.28 15.42
C VAL A 162 18.28 -4.63 14.95
N PHE A 163 18.35 -3.29 14.95
CA PHE A 163 19.52 -2.54 14.51
C PHE A 163 20.41 -2.11 15.70
N PRO A 164 21.73 -1.95 15.48
CA PRO A 164 22.65 -1.43 16.49
C PRO A 164 22.20 -0.06 17.03
N GLU A 165 22.48 0.22 18.29
CA GLU A 165 22.11 1.48 18.97
C GLU A 165 22.62 2.73 18.24
N ALA A 166 23.86 2.67 17.73
CA ALA A 166 24.45 3.74 16.94
C ALA A 166 23.63 4.12 15.69
N VAL A 167 22.91 3.15 15.09
CA VAL A 167 22.05 3.39 13.93
C VAL A 167 20.66 3.86 14.37
N ARG A 168 20.13 3.30 15.46
CA ARG A 168 18.83 3.69 16.04
C ARG A 168 18.77 5.16 16.46
N ALA A 169 19.89 5.70 16.93
CA ALA A 169 20.00 7.11 17.33
C ALA A 169 20.01 8.09 16.13
N THR A 170 20.02 7.60 14.90
CA THR A 170 20.07 8.42 13.69
C THR A 170 18.77 8.34 12.89
N ALA A 171 18.53 9.32 12.01
CA ALA A 171 17.42 9.30 11.07
C ALA A 171 17.63 8.34 9.87
N LEU A 172 18.71 7.54 9.87
CA LEU A 172 19.06 6.66 8.75
C LEU A 172 18.00 5.59 8.48
N LEU A 173 17.29 5.13 9.51
CA LEU A 173 16.25 4.10 9.38
C LEU A 173 15.02 4.57 8.61
N SER A 174 14.72 5.87 8.60
CA SER A 174 13.60 6.43 7.82
C SER A 174 13.97 6.66 6.35
N LEU A 175 15.27 6.68 5.99
CA LEU A 175 15.71 6.98 4.62
C LEU A 175 15.12 6.02 3.57
N PRO A 176 15.12 4.69 3.74
CA PRO A 176 14.56 3.78 2.74
C PRO A 176 13.09 4.08 2.43
N ALA A 177 12.28 4.31 3.46
CA ALA A 177 10.87 4.64 3.32
C ALA A 177 10.67 5.99 2.62
N LEU A 178 11.39 7.03 3.03
CA LEU A 178 11.32 8.36 2.44
C LEU A 178 11.76 8.37 0.97
N LEU A 179 12.79 7.61 0.61
CA LEU A 179 13.23 7.46 -0.78
C LEU A 179 12.16 6.82 -1.67
N VAL A 180 11.44 5.83 -1.15
CA VAL A 180 10.31 5.21 -1.87
C VAL A 180 9.19 6.22 -2.10
N LEU A 181 8.85 7.04 -1.09
CA LEU A 181 7.85 8.11 -1.25
C LEU A 181 8.30 9.17 -2.26
N ALA A 182 9.54 9.63 -2.18
CA ALA A 182 10.10 10.61 -3.11
C ALA A 182 10.05 10.07 -4.55
N ALA A 183 10.46 8.81 -4.75
CA ALA A 183 10.38 8.14 -6.04
C ALA A 183 8.93 8.03 -6.53
N MET A 184 7.99 7.65 -5.67
CA MET A 184 6.57 7.56 -6.00
C MET A 184 6.04 8.88 -6.53
N LEU A 185 6.25 9.98 -5.81
CA LEU A 185 5.77 11.31 -6.18
C LEU A 185 6.39 11.78 -7.51
N PHE A 186 7.71 11.64 -7.64
CA PHE A 186 8.42 11.99 -8.87
C PHE A 186 7.87 11.23 -10.09
N TRP A 187 7.71 9.91 -9.99
CA TRP A 187 7.26 9.10 -11.10
C TRP A 187 5.76 9.26 -11.39
N LEU A 188 4.92 9.49 -10.37
CA LEU A 188 3.50 9.80 -10.59
C LEU A 188 3.33 11.11 -11.33
N PHE A 189 4.03 12.16 -10.91
CA PHE A 189 4.03 13.43 -11.60
C PHE A 189 4.49 13.24 -13.05
N ARG A 190 5.61 12.54 -13.28
CA ARG A 190 6.13 12.31 -14.62
C ARG A 190 5.19 11.49 -15.52
N VAL A 191 4.54 10.46 -14.98
CA VAL A 191 3.62 9.60 -15.75
C VAL A 191 2.32 10.32 -16.09
N LEU A 192 1.78 11.12 -15.16
CA LEU A 192 0.52 11.83 -15.35
C LEU A 192 0.67 13.14 -16.14
N ALA A 193 1.79 13.85 -15.99
CA ALA A 193 2.02 15.12 -16.67
C ALA A 193 2.57 14.96 -18.10
N ASN A 194 3.22 13.84 -18.42
CA ASN A 194 3.91 13.70 -19.70
C ASN A 194 3.03 13.08 -20.79
N LYS A 195 2.73 13.87 -21.83
CA LYS A 195 1.94 13.46 -23.02
C LYS A 195 2.53 12.24 -23.77
N ALA A 196 3.82 11.94 -23.59
CA ALA A 196 4.46 10.78 -24.20
C ALA A 196 3.85 9.43 -23.74
N PHE A 197 3.35 9.34 -22.51
CA PHE A 197 2.68 8.12 -22.00
C PHE A 197 1.22 7.99 -22.44
N GLY A 198 0.63 9.05 -23.03
CA GLY A 198 -0.71 9.03 -23.62
C GLY A 198 -0.76 8.50 -25.06
N LYS A 199 0.40 8.32 -25.72
CA LYS A 199 0.50 7.89 -27.13
C LYS A 199 0.77 6.40 -27.33
N ALA A 200 0.80 5.59 -26.26
CA ALA A 200 1.02 4.15 -26.37
C ALA A 200 -0.26 3.45 -26.86
N LYS A 201 -0.40 3.40 -28.19
CA LYS A 201 -1.30 2.60 -29.05
C LYS A 201 -2.58 2.07 -28.39
N ALA A 202 -3.69 2.74 -28.71
CA ALA A 202 -5.00 2.10 -28.84
C ALA A 202 -4.93 0.93 -29.83
#